data_AF-A0A9D9YFD9-F1
#
_entry.id   AF-A0A9D9YFD9-F1
#
_cell.length_a   1.000
_cell.length_b   1.000
_cell.length_c   1.000
_cell.angle_alpha   90.00
_cell.angle_beta   90.00
_cell.angle_gamma   90.00
#
_symmetry.space_group_name_H-M   'P 1'
#
loop_
_entity.id
_entity.type
_entity.pdbx_description
1 polymer ?
#
loop_
_entity_poly.entity_id
_entity_poly.type
_entity_poly.pdbx_seq_one_letter_code
_entity_poly.pdbx_strand_id
1 'polypeptide(L)'
;METIVRFSQVSFDFGHNKTIIDEVSFSVRKGMKVALMGQNGAGKSTLFKLITRKLYPTSGSINVDKRIIIATALQVIPPEEMGLTVEQYFQKHLGEVLPHELKKKLSAVLDVVNLKAPLDKIIKSFSGGQQARLLLASALIQEPDLLLLDEPTNNLDYTGIAHLTDFLINYTKSVIVISHDAEFLNAFTEGVLYLDSHTKKIEQYAGNYNDVLEQIELRIERERRQNAQMERGIQENKDKSNFFAHKGGRMRLVAKKMREKADEMESSKVAVRREDKTIRQFTIPAQEDLVNEFLKITSVTVMQDHKEVTKDIRVFIEKNKHLLIVGPNGIGKSTFIESLINGTAKGVTMSPGIRVGTYRQDFSSLNPDETVYESLSRTMKEATGKIYEQEIRIVASGFLITNEYIYSKIGTLSEGQKGLVAFAQLVLQKPGLLILDEPTNHINFRHLPRIAQALDEYKGMMIFVSHVPEFVAQIRIDEVLDLEE
;
A
#
# COMPACT_ATOMS: atom_id res chain seq x y z
N MET A 1 -9.08 -15.53 -28.70
CA MET A 1 -8.13 -16.10 -27.72
C MET A 1 -8.89 -16.95 -26.71
N GLU A 2 -8.37 -18.13 -26.39
CA GLU A 2 -8.96 -19.11 -25.46
C GLU A 2 -8.95 -18.57 -24.01
N THR A 3 -10.00 -18.84 -23.24
CA THR A 3 -10.09 -18.46 -21.82
C THR A 3 -9.48 -19.56 -20.96
N ILE A 4 -8.50 -19.23 -20.13
CA ILE A 4 -7.77 -20.19 -19.28
C ILE A 4 -8.26 -20.20 -17.83
N VAL A 5 -8.82 -19.08 -17.36
CA VAL A 5 -9.44 -18.93 -16.03
C VAL A 5 -10.74 -18.14 -16.18
N ARG A 6 -11.82 -18.64 -15.59
CA ARG A 6 -13.11 -17.95 -15.52
C ARG A 6 -13.71 -18.06 -14.12
N PHE A 7 -13.98 -16.90 -13.52
CA PHE A 7 -14.78 -16.75 -12.31
C PHE A 7 -16.22 -16.41 -12.72
N SER A 8 -17.19 -17.12 -12.14
CA SER A 8 -18.62 -16.86 -12.36
C SER A 8 -19.33 -16.74 -11.02
N GLN A 9 -19.67 -15.50 -10.64
CA GLN A 9 -20.38 -15.13 -9.41
C GLN A 9 -19.78 -15.76 -8.15
N VAL A 10 -18.46 -15.69 -8.01
CA VAL A 10 -17.73 -16.37 -6.95
C VAL A 10 -17.74 -15.54 -5.67
N SER A 11 -18.22 -16.12 -4.58
CA SER A 11 -18.05 -15.57 -3.22
C SER A 11 -17.20 -16.50 -2.37
N PHE A 12 -16.46 -15.91 -1.42
CA PHE A 12 -15.65 -16.64 -0.45
C PHE A 12 -15.55 -15.88 0.87
N ASP A 13 -15.64 -16.63 1.96
CA ASP A 13 -15.53 -16.19 3.35
C ASP A 13 -14.67 -17.18 4.16
N PHE A 14 -13.98 -16.69 5.19
CA PHE A 14 -13.20 -17.54 6.11
C PHE A 14 -14.04 -18.06 7.31
N GLY A 15 -15.38 -18.05 7.21
CA GLY A 15 -16.29 -18.25 8.33
C GLY A 15 -16.54 -16.98 9.17
N HIS A 16 -17.52 -17.04 10.08
CA HIS A 16 -17.95 -15.93 10.96
C HIS A 16 -18.34 -14.63 10.24
N ASN A 17 -19.03 -14.72 9.08
CA ASN A 17 -19.47 -13.59 8.26
C ASN A 17 -18.32 -12.66 7.79
N LYS A 18 -17.07 -13.15 7.74
CA LYS A 18 -15.96 -12.38 7.17
C LYS A 18 -15.85 -12.63 5.67
N THR A 19 -16.73 -11.99 4.90
CA THR A 19 -16.70 -12.02 3.43
C THR A 19 -15.41 -11.38 2.91
N ILE A 20 -14.70 -12.10 2.03
CA ILE A 20 -13.44 -11.64 1.42
C ILE A 20 -13.65 -11.26 -0.04
N ILE A 21 -14.40 -12.06 -0.79
CA ILE A 21 -14.88 -11.74 -2.13
C ILE A 21 -16.37 -12.05 -2.24
N ASP A 22 -17.10 -11.27 -3.02
CA ASP A 22 -18.55 -11.38 -3.18
C ASP A 22 -18.95 -11.28 -4.66
N GLU A 23 -19.60 -12.32 -5.19
CA GLU A 23 -20.15 -12.40 -6.55
C GLU A 23 -19.16 -12.04 -7.69
N VAL A 24 -17.88 -12.30 -7.47
CA VAL A 24 -16.79 -11.94 -8.38
C VAL A 24 -16.90 -12.69 -9.70
N SER A 25 -16.87 -11.96 -10.82
CA SER A 25 -16.93 -12.52 -12.17
C SER A 25 -15.91 -11.84 -13.08
N PHE A 26 -14.96 -12.62 -13.60
CA PHE A 26 -13.97 -12.16 -14.58
C PHE A 26 -13.40 -13.34 -15.37
N SER A 27 -12.68 -13.04 -16.45
CA SER A 27 -11.98 -14.06 -17.23
C SER A 27 -10.58 -13.62 -17.60
N VAL A 28 -9.63 -14.56 -17.53
CA VAL A 28 -8.26 -14.38 -18.02
C VAL A 28 -8.07 -15.25 -19.24
N ARG A 29 -7.55 -14.64 -20.32
CA ARG A 29 -7.33 -15.31 -21.61
C ARG A 29 -5.85 -15.69 -21.75
N LYS A 30 -5.59 -16.69 -22.60
CA LYS A 30 -4.22 -17.10 -22.92
C LYS A 30 -3.42 -15.92 -23.50
N GLY A 31 -2.23 -15.68 -22.94
CA GLY A 31 -1.33 -14.58 -23.32
C GLY A 31 -1.67 -13.23 -22.69
N MET A 32 -2.76 -13.15 -21.92
CA MET A 32 -3.18 -11.91 -21.27
C MET A 32 -2.29 -11.61 -20.06
N LYS A 33 -1.84 -10.37 -19.93
CA LYS A 33 -1.11 -9.85 -18.78
C LYS A 33 -1.97 -8.83 -18.06
N VAL A 34 -2.40 -9.16 -16.84
CA VAL A 34 -3.30 -8.31 -16.06
C VAL A 34 -2.72 -7.98 -14.71
N ALA A 35 -2.95 -6.75 -14.27
CA ALA A 35 -2.71 -6.37 -12.90
C ALA A 35 -3.92 -6.70 -12.02
N LEU A 36 -3.68 -7.20 -10.81
CA LEU A 36 -4.68 -7.35 -9.75
C LEU A 36 -4.41 -6.31 -8.66
N MET A 37 -5.30 -5.34 -8.57
CA MET A 37 -5.20 -4.21 -7.67
C MET A 37 -6.25 -4.27 -6.57
N GLY A 38 -6.01 -3.50 -5.52
CA GLY A 38 -6.88 -3.41 -4.36
C GLY A 38 -6.07 -3.12 -3.11
N GLN A 39 -6.72 -2.67 -2.05
CA GLN A 39 -6.05 -2.38 -0.78
C GLN A 39 -5.40 -3.64 -0.18
N ASN A 40 -4.44 -3.44 0.73
CA ASN A 40 -3.92 -4.55 1.51
C ASN A 40 -5.01 -5.16 2.38
N GLY A 41 -5.05 -6.49 2.45
CA GLY A 41 -6.14 -7.21 3.10
C GLY A 41 -7.47 -7.25 2.32
N ALA A 42 -7.55 -6.68 1.10
CA ALA A 42 -8.77 -6.76 0.29
C ALA A 42 -9.10 -8.20 -0.16
N GLY A 43 -8.09 -9.08 -0.25
CA GLY A 43 -8.27 -10.48 -0.66
C GLY A 43 -7.48 -10.91 -1.91
N LYS A 44 -6.52 -10.11 -2.38
CA LYS A 44 -5.72 -10.38 -3.59
C LYS A 44 -5.03 -11.76 -3.55
N SER A 45 -4.26 -12.04 -2.49
CA SER A 45 -3.63 -13.35 -2.30
C SER A 45 -4.64 -14.48 -2.05
N THR A 46 -5.83 -14.17 -1.53
CA THR A 46 -6.94 -15.15 -1.44
C THR A 46 -7.43 -15.54 -2.83
N LEU A 47 -7.49 -14.59 -3.77
CA LEU A 47 -7.82 -14.87 -5.17
C LEU A 47 -6.81 -15.83 -5.81
N PHE A 48 -5.50 -15.65 -5.55
CA PHE A 48 -4.48 -16.59 -6.01
C PHE A 48 -4.67 -17.99 -5.43
N LYS A 49 -5.01 -18.09 -4.14
CA LYS A 49 -5.32 -19.38 -3.50
C LYS A 49 -6.56 -20.06 -4.10
N LEU A 50 -7.55 -19.29 -4.52
CA LEU A 50 -8.74 -19.80 -5.22
C LEU A 50 -8.40 -20.28 -6.64
N ILE A 51 -7.61 -19.51 -7.40
CA ILE A 51 -7.13 -19.89 -8.75
C ILE A 51 -6.33 -21.19 -8.69
N THR A 52 -5.44 -21.31 -7.70
CA THR A 52 -4.57 -22.48 -7.49
C THR A 52 -5.27 -23.64 -6.78
N ARG A 53 -6.57 -23.54 -6.49
CA ARG A 53 -7.38 -24.55 -5.78
C ARG A 53 -6.86 -24.93 -4.39
N LYS A 54 -6.07 -24.05 -3.77
CA LYS A 54 -5.69 -24.15 -2.33
C LYS A 54 -6.86 -23.75 -1.43
N LEU A 55 -7.78 -22.94 -1.94
CA LEU A 55 -9.07 -22.63 -1.33
C LEU A 55 -10.19 -22.95 -2.33
N TYR A 56 -11.38 -23.18 -1.80
CA TYR A 56 -12.59 -23.45 -2.59
C TYR A 56 -13.62 -22.34 -2.34
N PRO A 57 -14.36 -21.91 -3.37
CA PRO A 57 -15.36 -20.87 -3.21
C PRO A 57 -16.53 -21.34 -2.34
N THR A 58 -17.11 -20.43 -1.55
CA THR A 58 -18.33 -20.72 -0.78
C THR A 58 -19.55 -20.80 -1.71
N SER A 59 -19.58 -19.96 -2.74
CA SER A 59 -20.61 -19.96 -3.79
C SER A 59 -20.03 -19.57 -5.15
N GLY A 60 -20.80 -19.82 -6.21
CA GLY A 60 -20.34 -19.60 -7.59
C GLY A 60 -19.42 -20.70 -8.11
N SER A 61 -18.74 -20.44 -9.22
CA SER A 61 -17.83 -21.42 -9.83
C SER A 61 -16.57 -20.80 -10.42
N ILE A 62 -15.46 -21.53 -10.26
CA ILE A 62 -14.16 -21.20 -10.86
C ILE A 62 -13.83 -22.32 -11.84
N ASN A 63 -13.72 -21.96 -13.12
CA ASN A 63 -13.23 -22.86 -14.15
C ASN A 63 -11.79 -22.48 -14.51
N VAL A 64 -10.88 -23.42 -14.28
CA VAL A 64 -9.47 -23.32 -14.67
C VAL A 64 -9.23 -24.46 -15.65
N ASP A 65 -8.71 -24.13 -16.83
CA ASP A 65 -8.36 -25.14 -17.84
C ASP A 65 -7.39 -26.17 -17.23
N LYS A 66 -7.75 -27.44 -17.28
CA LYS A 66 -7.00 -28.52 -16.61
C LYS A 66 -5.65 -28.81 -17.30
N ARG A 67 -5.41 -28.29 -18.50
CA ARG A 67 -4.21 -28.54 -19.29
C ARG A 67 -3.09 -27.55 -19.01
N ILE A 68 -3.39 -26.47 -18.28
CA ILE A 68 -2.43 -25.38 -18.05
C ILE A 68 -1.62 -25.63 -16.78
N ILE A 69 -0.35 -25.28 -16.82
CA ILE A 69 0.50 -25.23 -15.62
C ILE A 69 0.36 -23.85 -14.98
N ILE A 70 0.06 -23.80 -13.69
CA ILE A 70 -0.01 -22.55 -12.92
C ILE A 70 1.12 -22.57 -11.90
N ALA A 71 1.96 -21.54 -11.93
CA ALA A 71 2.97 -21.33 -10.90
C ALA A 71 2.76 -19.99 -10.19
N THR A 72 3.11 -19.93 -8.91
CA THR A 72 3.00 -18.74 -8.09
C THR A 72 4.37 -18.38 -7.53
N ALA A 73 4.87 -17.19 -7.83
CA ALA A 73 5.98 -16.61 -7.09
C ALA A 73 5.44 -16.07 -5.77
N LEU A 74 5.84 -16.69 -4.66
CA LEU A 74 5.45 -16.24 -3.32
C LEU A 74 6.18 -14.95 -2.96
N GLN A 75 5.64 -14.21 -1.99
CA GLN A 75 6.25 -12.97 -1.48
C GLN A 75 7.52 -13.23 -0.66
N VAL A 76 7.58 -14.34 0.08
CA VAL A 76 8.72 -14.72 0.94
C VAL A 76 9.00 -16.22 0.86
N ILE A 77 10.27 -16.60 1.01
CA ILE A 77 10.66 -18.01 1.10
C ILE A 77 10.18 -18.55 2.45
N PRO A 78 9.45 -19.68 2.48
CA PRO A 78 9.00 -20.28 3.73
C PRO A 78 10.18 -20.54 4.70
N PRO A 79 10.04 -20.27 6.00
CA PRO A 79 11.12 -20.46 6.98
C PRO A 79 11.75 -21.86 6.96
N GLU A 80 10.93 -22.89 6.72
CA GLU A 80 11.35 -24.28 6.60
C GLU A 80 12.19 -24.58 5.35
N GLU A 81 12.15 -23.71 4.34
CA GLU A 81 12.93 -23.84 3.09
C GLU A 81 14.25 -23.06 3.14
N MET A 82 14.43 -22.17 4.13
CA MET A 82 15.64 -21.34 4.26
C MET A 82 16.93 -22.15 4.48
N GLY A 83 16.82 -23.34 5.06
CA GLY A 83 17.96 -24.23 5.32
C GLY A 83 18.40 -25.07 4.12
N LEU A 84 17.62 -25.06 3.03
CA LEU A 84 17.92 -25.85 1.84
C LEU A 84 19.08 -25.24 1.03
N THR A 85 19.79 -26.08 0.28
CA THR A 85 20.65 -25.59 -0.81
C THR A 85 19.79 -25.13 -2.00
N VAL A 86 20.38 -24.34 -2.90
CA VAL A 86 19.71 -23.96 -4.16
C VAL A 86 19.21 -25.21 -4.90
N GLU A 87 20.05 -26.23 -5.08
CA GLU A 87 19.64 -27.46 -5.76
C GLU A 87 18.44 -28.14 -5.08
N GLN A 88 18.47 -28.29 -3.76
CA GLN A 88 17.39 -28.92 -2.98
C GLN A 88 16.10 -28.11 -3.05
N TYR A 89 16.20 -26.77 -2.97
CA TYR A 89 15.06 -25.87 -3.07
C TYR A 89 14.34 -26.04 -4.41
N PHE A 90 15.05 -25.96 -5.53
CA PHE A 90 14.43 -26.10 -6.84
C PHE A 90 13.94 -27.52 -7.15
N GLN A 91 14.64 -28.55 -6.66
CA GLN A 91 14.19 -29.94 -6.77
C GLN A 91 12.84 -30.15 -6.06
N LYS A 92 12.62 -29.52 -4.90
CA LYS A 92 11.34 -29.54 -4.20
C LYS A 92 10.19 -28.96 -5.02
N HIS A 93 10.44 -27.90 -5.79
CA HIS A 93 9.42 -27.20 -6.60
C HIS A 93 9.17 -27.84 -7.98
N LEU A 94 10.13 -28.58 -8.52
CA LEU A 94 10.00 -29.30 -9.80
C LEU A 94 9.50 -30.74 -9.67
N GLY A 95 9.62 -31.36 -8.49
CA GLY A 95 9.36 -32.78 -8.31
C GLY A 95 10.52 -33.66 -8.78
N GLU A 96 10.25 -34.93 -9.10
CA GLU A 96 11.27 -35.87 -9.58
C GLU A 96 11.74 -35.51 -11.00
N VAL A 97 12.89 -34.86 -11.08
CA VAL A 97 13.58 -34.51 -12.33
C VAL A 97 15.00 -35.09 -12.30
N LEU A 98 15.49 -35.56 -13.45
CA LEU A 98 16.85 -36.08 -13.56
C LEU A 98 17.87 -34.96 -13.24
N PRO A 99 18.97 -35.25 -12.50
CA PRO A 99 19.92 -34.22 -12.07
C PRO A 99 20.52 -33.36 -13.20
N HIS A 100 20.74 -33.95 -14.37
CA HIS A 100 21.28 -33.23 -15.53
C HIS A 100 20.27 -32.24 -16.13
N GLU A 101 18.99 -32.60 -16.15
CA GLU A 101 17.91 -31.76 -16.66
C GLU A 101 17.64 -30.60 -15.69
N LEU A 102 17.66 -30.89 -14.38
CA LEU A 102 17.56 -29.89 -13.33
C LEU A 102 18.62 -28.81 -13.48
N LYS A 103 19.90 -29.19 -13.65
CA LYS A 103 21.01 -28.23 -13.84
C LYS A 103 20.83 -27.35 -15.08
N LYS A 104 20.35 -27.93 -16.19
CA LYS A 104 20.09 -27.18 -17.43
C LYS A 104 18.96 -26.17 -17.25
N LYS A 105 17.84 -26.58 -16.64
CA LYS A 105 16.71 -25.69 -16.34
C LYS A 105 17.08 -24.59 -15.34
N LEU A 106 17.85 -24.96 -14.31
CA LEU A 106 18.38 -24.02 -13.31
C LEU A 106 19.25 -22.95 -13.95
N SER A 107 20.21 -23.32 -14.79
CA SER A 107 21.05 -22.33 -15.49
C SER A 107 20.19 -21.35 -16.29
N ALA A 108 19.27 -21.86 -17.11
CA ALA A 108 18.43 -21.03 -17.94
C ALA A 108 17.55 -20.06 -17.12
N VAL A 109 16.93 -20.54 -16.03
CA VAL A 109 16.04 -19.70 -15.22
C VAL A 109 16.80 -18.71 -14.35
N LEU A 110 17.98 -19.08 -13.84
CA LEU A 110 18.85 -18.21 -13.06
C LEU A 110 19.42 -17.08 -13.93
N ASP A 111 19.74 -17.37 -15.19
CA ASP A 111 20.13 -16.35 -16.17
C ASP A 111 18.98 -15.37 -16.44
N VAL A 112 17.74 -15.89 -16.58
CA VAL A 112 16.53 -15.06 -16.77
C VAL A 112 16.31 -14.08 -15.61
N VAL A 113 16.47 -14.53 -14.37
CA VAL A 113 16.34 -13.66 -13.18
C VAL A 113 17.63 -12.89 -12.85
N ASN A 114 18.63 -12.95 -13.73
CA ASN A 114 19.95 -12.32 -13.55
C ASN A 114 20.57 -12.61 -12.17
N LEU A 115 20.62 -13.89 -11.79
CA LEU A 115 21.15 -14.33 -10.52
C LEU A 115 22.22 -15.41 -10.71
N LYS A 116 23.46 -15.10 -10.32
CA LYS A 116 24.51 -16.11 -10.18
C LYS A 116 24.41 -16.74 -8.80
N ALA A 117 23.97 -17.99 -8.74
CA ALA A 117 23.78 -18.74 -7.50
C ALA A 117 24.47 -20.12 -7.58
N PRO A 118 25.52 -20.37 -6.76
CA PRO A 118 26.07 -21.72 -6.62
C PRO A 118 25.01 -22.70 -6.11
N LEU A 119 24.96 -23.89 -6.69
CA LEU A 119 23.91 -24.88 -6.42
C LEU A 119 23.94 -25.43 -4.98
N ASP A 120 25.12 -25.45 -4.38
CA ASP A 120 25.40 -25.91 -3.01
C ASP A 120 25.22 -24.80 -1.96
N LYS A 121 25.03 -23.54 -2.38
CA LYS A 121 24.83 -22.42 -1.45
C LYS A 121 23.46 -22.52 -0.76
N ILE A 122 23.43 -22.21 0.53
CA ILE A 122 22.21 -22.25 1.35
C ILE A 122 21.34 -21.01 1.10
N ILE A 123 20.03 -21.20 0.98
CA ILE A 123 19.06 -20.13 0.70
C ILE A 123 19.13 -18.97 1.72
N LYS A 124 19.25 -19.28 3.02
CA LYS A 124 19.39 -18.28 4.10
C LYS A 124 20.56 -17.31 3.92
N SER A 125 21.60 -17.70 3.18
CA SER A 125 22.80 -16.87 2.96
C SER A 125 22.68 -15.86 1.81
N PHE A 126 21.57 -15.88 1.07
CA PHE A 126 21.28 -14.89 0.03
C PHE A 126 20.67 -13.63 0.63
N SER A 127 20.93 -12.48 0.02
CA SER A 127 20.26 -11.21 0.40
C SER A 127 18.75 -11.27 0.10
N GLY A 128 17.95 -10.37 0.69
CA GLY A 128 16.51 -10.33 0.43
C GLY A 128 16.15 -10.21 -1.06
N GLY A 129 16.88 -9.38 -1.81
CA GLY A 129 16.69 -9.25 -3.26
C GLY A 129 17.11 -10.49 -4.05
N GLN A 130 18.18 -11.18 -3.62
CA GLN A 130 18.54 -12.47 -4.22
C GLN A 130 17.50 -13.55 -3.90
N GLN A 131 16.92 -13.56 -2.69
CA GLN A 131 15.83 -14.45 -2.32
C GLN A 131 14.56 -14.19 -3.14
N ALA A 132 14.24 -12.91 -3.41
CA ALA A 132 13.14 -12.55 -4.32
C ALA A 132 13.37 -13.09 -5.74
N ARG A 133 14.61 -12.98 -6.27
CA ARG A 133 14.99 -13.58 -7.57
C ARG A 133 14.87 -15.11 -7.55
N LEU A 134 15.23 -15.77 -6.46
CA LEU A 134 15.06 -17.22 -6.28
C LEU A 134 13.58 -17.65 -6.25
N LEU A 135 12.70 -16.87 -5.61
CA LEU A 135 11.25 -17.10 -5.58
C LEU A 135 10.62 -16.99 -6.97
N LEU A 136 11.04 -15.99 -7.73
CA LEU A 136 10.59 -15.87 -9.11
C LEU A 136 11.09 -17.04 -9.97
N ALA A 137 12.37 -17.39 -9.83
CA ALA A 137 12.97 -18.49 -10.57
C ALA A 137 12.29 -19.83 -10.25
N SER A 138 11.89 -20.09 -9.00
CA SER A 138 11.19 -21.34 -8.64
C SER A 138 9.77 -21.43 -9.21
N ALA A 139 9.13 -20.29 -9.51
CA ALA A 139 7.90 -20.28 -10.28
C ALA A 139 8.14 -20.49 -11.78
N LEU A 140 9.16 -19.84 -12.34
CA LEU A 140 9.47 -19.89 -13.78
C LEU A 140 10.01 -21.24 -14.25
N ILE A 141 10.75 -21.94 -13.40
CA ILE A 141 11.35 -23.23 -13.74
C ILE A 141 10.29 -24.30 -14.06
N GLN A 142 9.06 -24.11 -13.59
CA GLN A 142 7.91 -24.97 -13.87
C GLN A 142 7.33 -24.75 -15.28
N GLU A 143 7.87 -23.78 -16.03
CA GLU A 143 7.40 -23.36 -17.36
C GLU A 143 5.88 -23.08 -17.41
N PRO A 144 5.33 -22.29 -16.45
CA PRO A 144 3.88 -22.13 -16.30
C PRO A 144 3.23 -21.51 -17.53
N ASP A 145 1.96 -21.84 -17.79
CA ASP A 145 1.08 -21.21 -18.78
C ASP A 145 0.36 -19.97 -18.23
N LEU A 146 0.23 -19.94 -16.90
CA LEU A 146 -0.24 -18.81 -16.11
C LEU A 146 0.71 -18.58 -14.94
N LEU A 147 1.39 -17.45 -14.96
CA LEU A 147 2.26 -17.00 -13.87
C LEU A 147 1.50 -16.05 -12.94
N LEU A 148 1.46 -16.39 -11.66
CA LEU A 148 0.89 -15.55 -10.60
C LEU A 148 2.03 -14.91 -9.81
N LEU A 149 2.10 -13.59 -9.77
CA LEU A 149 3.16 -12.83 -9.10
C LEU A 149 2.56 -12.02 -7.96
N ASP A 150 2.96 -12.28 -6.71
CA ASP A 150 2.51 -11.55 -5.53
C ASP A 150 3.63 -10.62 -5.03
N GLU A 151 3.52 -9.33 -5.35
CA GLU A 151 4.51 -8.29 -5.04
C GLU A 151 5.95 -8.61 -5.51
N PRO A 152 6.17 -8.90 -6.80
CA PRO A 152 7.45 -9.41 -7.29
C PRO A 152 8.58 -8.36 -7.31
N THR A 153 8.24 -7.08 -7.15
CA THR A 153 9.20 -5.97 -7.07
C THR A 153 9.78 -5.81 -5.65
N ASN A 154 9.18 -6.44 -4.64
CA ASN A 154 9.65 -6.32 -3.26
C ASN A 154 11.09 -6.82 -3.11
N ASN A 155 11.88 -6.05 -2.37
CA ASN A 155 13.30 -6.32 -2.09
C ASN A 155 14.21 -6.32 -3.34
N LEU A 156 13.71 -5.99 -4.53
CA LEU A 156 14.54 -5.78 -5.72
C LEU A 156 15.09 -4.34 -5.74
N ASP A 157 16.27 -4.20 -6.32
CA ASP A 157 16.88 -2.93 -6.68
C ASP A 157 16.37 -2.46 -8.06
N TYR A 158 16.68 -1.22 -8.44
CA TYR A 158 16.25 -0.65 -9.73
C TYR A 158 16.64 -1.55 -10.92
N THR A 159 17.88 -2.04 -10.93
CA THR A 159 18.37 -2.98 -11.94
C THR A 159 17.57 -4.29 -11.94
N GLY A 160 17.27 -4.85 -10.76
CA GLY A 160 16.44 -6.05 -10.64
C GLY A 160 15.02 -5.86 -11.17
N ILE A 161 14.40 -4.71 -10.87
CA ILE A 161 13.07 -4.34 -11.38
C ILE A 161 13.11 -4.20 -12.90
N ALA A 162 14.10 -3.50 -13.47
CA ALA A 162 14.25 -3.35 -14.91
C ALA A 162 14.38 -4.70 -15.63
N HIS A 163 15.24 -5.58 -15.13
CA HIS A 163 15.41 -6.94 -15.68
C HIS A 163 14.12 -7.77 -15.60
N LEU A 164 13.42 -7.72 -14.47
CA LEU A 164 12.13 -8.39 -14.32
C LEU A 164 11.09 -7.85 -15.32
N THR A 165 11.06 -6.53 -15.48
CA THR A 165 10.17 -5.84 -16.40
C THR A 165 10.42 -6.30 -17.84
N ASP A 166 11.67 -6.27 -18.29
CA ASP A 166 12.06 -6.73 -19.63
C ASP A 166 11.69 -8.20 -19.86
N PHE A 167 11.89 -9.05 -18.86
CA PHE A 167 11.47 -10.44 -18.93
C PHE A 167 9.95 -10.54 -19.10
N LEU A 168 9.16 -9.84 -18.29
CA LEU A 168 7.70 -9.90 -18.33
C LEU A 168 7.12 -9.28 -19.60
N ILE A 169 7.75 -8.26 -20.18
CA ILE A 169 7.42 -7.72 -21.51
C ILE A 169 7.56 -8.82 -22.57
N ASN A 170 8.67 -9.55 -22.56
CA ASN A 170 8.97 -10.60 -23.54
C ASN A 170 8.28 -11.94 -23.25
N TYR A 171 7.74 -12.12 -22.05
CA TYR A 171 7.04 -13.34 -21.67
C TYR A 171 5.73 -13.49 -22.47
N THR A 172 5.62 -14.55 -23.28
CA THR A 172 4.51 -14.73 -24.22
C THR A 172 3.27 -15.39 -23.63
N LYS A 173 3.39 -15.89 -22.40
CA LYS A 173 2.32 -16.59 -21.68
C LYS A 173 1.57 -15.63 -20.75
N SER A 174 0.59 -16.15 -20.03
CA SER A 174 -0.35 -15.32 -19.28
C SER A 174 0.21 -14.95 -17.92
N VAL A 175 -0.06 -13.73 -17.44
CA VAL A 175 0.43 -13.23 -16.14
C VAL A 175 -0.71 -12.56 -15.38
N ILE A 176 -0.83 -12.86 -14.09
CA ILE A 176 -1.57 -12.02 -13.15
C ILE A 176 -0.59 -11.53 -12.11
N VAL A 177 -0.43 -10.21 -12.01
CA VAL A 177 0.55 -9.58 -11.12
C VAL A 177 -0.14 -8.71 -10.09
N ILE A 178 0.27 -8.82 -8.84
CA ILE A 178 -0.05 -7.90 -7.76
C ILE A 178 1.21 -7.07 -7.52
N SER A 179 1.11 -5.76 -7.60
CA SER A 179 2.19 -4.83 -7.26
C SER A 179 1.60 -3.47 -6.89
N HIS A 180 2.34 -2.68 -6.11
CA HIS A 180 2.08 -1.25 -5.91
C HIS A 180 2.95 -0.34 -6.80
N ASP A 181 3.83 -0.92 -7.63
CA ASP A 181 4.71 -0.17 -8.52
C ASP A 181 4.00 0.17 -9.85
N ALA A 182 3.69 1.46 -10.02
CA ALA A 182 2.96 1.98 -11.16
C ALA A 182 3.71 1.82 -12.49
N GLU A 183 4.99 2.19 -12.51
CA GLU A 183 5.84 2.11 -13.71
C GLU A 183 6.00 0.66 -14.16
N PHE A 184 6.25 -0.23 -13.21
CA PHE A 184 6.36 -1.66 -13.44
C PHE A 184 5.09 -2.24 -14.08
N LEU A 185 3.91 -1.95 -13.51
CA LEU A 185 2.64 -2.45 -14.03
C LEU A 185 2.31 -1.87 -15.42
N ASN A 186 2.56 -0.59 -15.63
CA ASN A 186 2.32 0.09 -16.90
C ASN A 186 3.18 -0.46 -18.04
N ALA A 187 4.36 -1.01 -17.74
CA ALA A 187 5.29 -1.47 -18.76
C ALA A 187 4.80 -2.70 -19.55
N PHE A 188 3.97 -3.56 -18.97
CA PHE A 188 3.58 -4.82 -19.61
C PHE A 188 2.12 -5.26 -19.43
N THR A 189 1.33 -4.61 -18.56
CA THR A 189 -0.07 -5.02 -18.33
C THR A 189 -1.03 -4.31 -19.29
N GLU A 190 -2.06 -5.04 -19.74
CA GLU A 190 -3.03 -4.58 -20.73
C GLU A 190 -4.45 -4.43 -20.13
N GLY A 191 -4.58 -4.68 -18.83
CA GLY A 191 -5.84 -4.56 -18.11
C GLY A 191 -5.67 -4.72 -16.61
N VAL A 192 -6.66 -4.22 -15.88
CA VAL A 192 -6.65 -4.18 -14.41
C VAL A 192 -7.90 -4.87 -13.87
N LEU A 193 -7.69 -5.77 -12.92
CA LEU A 193 -8.71 -6.31 -12.05
C LEU A 193 -8.64 -5.55 -10.73
N TYR A 194 -9.59 -4.66 -10.48
CA TYR A 194 -9.67 -3.88 -9.25
C TYR A 194 -10.57 -4.59 -8.24
N LEU A 195 -9.98 -5.13 -7.16
CA LEU A 195 -10.69 -5.71 -6.03
C LEU A 195 -11.02 -4.62 -5.01
N ASP A 196 -12.30 -4.32 -4.90
CA ASP A 196 -12.81 -3.33 -3.97
C ASP A 196 -12.93 -3.90 -2.55
N SER A 197 -12.31 -3.23 -1.57
CA SER A 197 -12.22 -3.66 -0.18
C SER A 197 -13.57 -3.66 0.56
N HIS A 198 -14.59 -2.95 0.08
CA HIS A 198 -15.86 -2.79 0.79
C HIS A 198 -16.95 -3.68 0.19
N THR A 199 -17.18 -3.54 -1.12
CA THR A 199 -18.13 -4.36 -1.87
C THR A 199 -17.63 -5.79 -2.04
N LYS A 200 -16.32 -6.03 -1.85
CA LYS A 200 -15.69 -7.33 -2.06
C LYS A 200 -15.82 -7.84 -3.50
N LYS A 201 -16.17 -6.94 -4.44
CA LYS A 201 -16.36 -7.22 -5.86
C LYS A 201 -15.10 -6.89 -6.65
N ILE A 202 -14.95 -7.51 -7.81
CA ILE A 202 -13.92 -7.17 -8.79
C ILE A 202 -14.55 -6.39 -9.93
N GLU A 203 -13.95 -5.25 -10.25
CA GLU A 203 -14.23 -4.47 -11.43
C GLU A 203 -13.09 -4.68 -12.43
N GLN A 204 -13.43 -4.89 -13.71
CA GLN A 204 -12.45 -5.11 -14.77
C GLN A 204 -12.35 -3.86 -15.64
N TYR A 205 -11.12 -3.38 -15.80
CA TYR A 205 -10.80 -2.22 -16.61
C TYR A 205 -9.85 -2.61 -17.74
N ALA A 206 -10.03 -1.97 -18.90
CA ALA A 206 -9.11 -2.06 -20.02
C ALA A 206 -8.19 -0.84 -20.02
N GLY A 207 -6.94 -1.05 -20.39
CA GLY A 207 -5.89 -0.01 -20.33
C GLY A 207 -4.83 -0.34 -19.29
N ASN A 208 -3.80 0.50 -19.26
CA ASN A 208 -2.70 0.37 -18.31
C ASN A 208 -3.13 0.91 -16.93
N TYR A 209 -2.23 0.89 -15.94
CA TYR A 209 -2.54 1.36 -14.59
C TYR A 209 -3.00 2.82 -14.55
N ASN A 210 -2.34 3.71 -15.30
CA ASN A 210 -2.63 5.14 -15.29
C ASN A 210 -4.02 5.43 -15.88
N ASP A 211 -4.37 4.77 -16.99
CA ASP A 211 -5.70 4.88 -17.61
C ASP A 211 -6.80 4.52 -16.60
N VAL A 212 -6.55 3.49 -15.79
CA VAL A 212 -7.51 2.98 -14.81
C VAL A 212 -7.62 3.90 -13.60
N LEU A 213 -6.50 4.44 -13.11
CA LEU A 213 -6.54 5.45 -12.06
C LEU A 213 -7.36 6.67 -12.47
N GLU A 214 -7.15 7.19 -13.68
CA GLU A 214 -7.91 8.33 -14.21
C GLU A 214 -9.41 7.97 -14.34
N GLN A 215 -9.73 6.78 -14.87
CA GLN A 215 -11.12 6.32 -14.97
C GLN A 215 -11.80 6.20 -13.59
N ILE A 216 -11.10 5.67 -12.59
CA ILE A 216 -11.60 5.57 -11.21
C ILE A 216 -11.80 6.97 -10.63
N GLU A 217 -10.85 7.88 -10.82
CA GLU A 217 -10.94 9.26 -10.32
C GLU A 217 -12.13 10.02 -10.94
N LEU A 218 -12.27 9.99 -12.27
CA LEU A 218 -13.39 10.59 -12.99
C LEU A 218 -14.74 10.01 -12.54
N ARG A 219 -14.79 8.70 -12.29
CA ARG A 219 -15.99 8.05 -11.77
C ARG A 219 -16.33 8.53 -10.36
N ILE A 220 -15.36 8.55 -9.45
CA ILE A 220 -15.54 9.05 -8.07
C ILE A 220 -16.02 10.51 -8.11
N GLU A 221 -15.46 11.33 -8.99
CA GLU A 221 -15.87 12.73 -9.12
C GLU A 221 -17.31 12.87 -9.61
N ARG A 222 -17.71 12.07 -10.63
CA ARG A 222 -19.09 12.01 -11.12
C ARG A 222 -20.07 11.58 -10.02
N GLU A 223 -19.74 10.51 -9.28
CA GLU A 223 -20.56 10.02 -8.17
C GLU A 223 -20.67 11.06 -7.05
N ARG A 224 -19.59 11.78 -6.71
CA ARG A 224 -19.63 12.89 -5.75
C ARG A 224 -20.52 14.04 -6.22
N ARG A 225 -20.42 14.44 -7.49
CA ARG A 225 -21.27 15.51 -8.07
C ARG A 225 -22.74 15.12 -8.04
N GLN A 226 -23.07 13.88 -8.42
CA GLN A 226 -24.44 13.36 -8.36
C GLN A 226 -24.96 13.33 -6.92
N ASN A 227 -24.18 12.84 -5.97
CA ASN A 227 -24.57 12.80 -4.57
C ASN A 227 -24.73 14.20 -3.95
N ALA A 228 -23.88 15.16 -4.30
CA ALA A 228 -24.03 16.56 -3.87
C ALA A 228 -25.28 17.23 -4.46
N GLN A 229 -25.62 16.93 -5.72
CA GLN A 229 -26.88 17.39 -6.33
C GLN A 229 -28.10 16.77 -5.64
N MET A 230 -28.06 15.46 -5.36
CA MET A 230 -29.12 14.78 -4.61
C MET A 230 -29.26 15.36 -3.20
N GLU A 231 -28.18 15.68 -2.49
CA GLU A 231 -28.23 16.32 -1.17
C GLU A 231 -28.93 17.66 -1.18
N ARG A 232 -28.62 18.53 -2.15
CA ARG A 232 -29.33 19.80 -2.31
C ARG A 232 -30.81 19.57 -2.57
N GLY A 233 -31.15 18.62 -3.45
CA GLY A 233 -32.54 18.26 -3.74
C GLY A 233 -33.29 17.72 -2.51
N ILE A 234 -32.65 16.86 -1.72
CA ILE A 234 -33.20 16.33 -0.47
C ILE A 234 -33.44 17.47 0.52
N GLN A 235 -32.45 18.33 0.72
CA GLN A 235 -32.56 19.46 1.65
C GLN A 235 -33.69 20.42 1.22
N GLU A 236 -33.75 20.78 -0.07
CA GLU A 236 -34.84 21.61 -0.59
C GLU A 236 -36.22 20.98 -0.40
N ASN A 237 -36.36 19.67 -0.61
CA ASN A 237 -37.63 18.98 -0.41
C ASN A 237 -37.99 18.88 1.09
N LYS A 238 -37.00 18.70 1.98
CA LYS A 238 -37.19 18.76 3.43
C LYS A 238 -37.62 20.16 3.89
N ASP A 239 -36.99 21.21 3.36
CA ASP A 239 -37.32 22.61 3.66
C ASP A 239 -38.71 22.98 3.14
N LYS A 240 -39.06 22.60 1.91
CA LYS A 240 -40.40 22.75 1.34
C LYS A 240 -41.44 21.97 2.15
N SER A 241 -41.14 20.72 2.51
CA SER A 241 -42.00 19.89 3.37
C SER A 241 -42.28 20.61 4.70
N ASN A 242 -41.25 21.10 5.39
CA ASN A 242 -41.40 21.81 6.66
C ASN A 242 -42.21 23.11 6.49
N PHE A 243 -41.93 23.89 5.46
CA PHE A 243 -42.67 25.11 5.14
C PHE A 243 -44.17 24.85 4.89
N PHE A 244 -44.51 23.82 4.12
CA PHE A 244 -45.91 23.48 3.81
C PHE A 244 -46.61 22.72 4.94
N ALA A 245 -45.87 22.07 5.85
CA ALA A 245 -46.45 21.33 6.99
C ALA A 245 -47.17 22.26 7.98
N HIS A 246 -46.69 23.50 8.13
CA HIS A 246 -47.33 24.52 8.97
C HIS A 246 -48.57 25.17 8.33
N LYS A 247 -48.86 24.90 7.05
CA LYS A 247 -50.05 25.43 6.36
C LYS A 247 -51.18 24.40 6.37
N GLY A 248 -52.39 24.81 6.79
CA GLY A 248 -53.58 23.96 6.86
C GLY A 248 -54.14 23.53 5.49
N GLY A 249 -55.03 22.53 5.48
CA GLY A 249 -55.77 22.10 4.28
C GLY A 249 -54.93 21.31 3.25
N ARG A 250 -55.15 21.56 1.95
CA ARG A 250 -54.48 20.86 0.82
C ARG A 250 -52.95 20.96 0.84
N MET A 251 -52.38 21.91 1.59
CA MET A 251 -50.92 22.08 1.72
C MET A 251 -50.24 20.97 2.53
N ARG A 252 -50.95 20.29 3.45
CA ARG A 252 -50.43 19.10 4.16
C ARG A 252 -50.18 17.92 3.21
N LEU A 253 -51.00 17.76 2.17
CA LEU A 253 -50.79 16.75 1.13
C LEU A 253 -49.53 17.05 0.30
N VAL A 254 -49.24 18.33 0.05
CA VAL A 254 -48.01 18.77 -0.64
C VAL A 254 -46.79 18.49 0.24
N ALA A 255 -46.86 18.79 1.55
CA ALA A 255 -45.79 18.47 2.50
C ALA A 255 -45.50 16.97 2.55
N LYS A 256 -46.53 16.12 2.59
CA LYS A 256 -46.40 14.66 2.55
C LYS A 256 -45.68 14.18 1.28
N LYS A 257 -46.10 14.66 0.10
CA LYS A 257 -45.45 14.34 -1.18
C LYS A 257 -43.99 14.77 -1.24
N MET A 258 -43.66 15.95 -0.70
CA MET A 258 -42.27 16.43 -0.66
C MET A 258 -41.40 15.58 0.27
N ARG A 259 -41.96 15.08 1.38
CA ARG A 259 -41.28 14.14 2.28
C ARG A 259 -41.05 12.78 1.60
N GLU A 260 -42.08 12.19 1.01
CA GLU A 260 -41.97 10.92 0.27
C GLU A 260 -40.92 11.02 -0.85
N LYS A 261 -40.89 12.14 -1.57
CA LYS A 261 -39.88 12.40 -2.62
C LYS A 261 -38.47 12.59 -2.06
N ALA A 262 -38.33 13.19 -0.88
CA ALA A 262 -37.04 13.31 -0.20
C ALA A 262 -36.53 11.93 0.26
N ASP A 263 -37.41 11.10 0.82
CA ASP A 263 -37.09 9.75 1.29
C ASP A 263 -36.69 8.83 0.12
N GLU A 264 -37.35 8.94 -1.04
CA GLU A 264 -36.99 8.22 -2.27
C GLU A 264 -35.65 8.68 -2.87
N MET A 265 -35.35 9.98 -2.81
CA MET A 265 -34.01 10.50 -3.17
C MET A 265 -32.93 10.03 -2.18
N GLU A 266 -33.29 9.85 -0.91
CA GLU A 266 -32.38 9.38 0.13
C GLU A 266 -32.04 7.89 -0.03
N SER A 267 -32.99 7.08 -0.51
CA SER A 267 -32.78 5.64 -0.79
C SER A 267 -32.09 5.36 -2.12
N SER A 268 -32.24 6.26 -3.11
CA SER A 268 -31.59 6.17 -4.42
C SER A 268 -30.20 6.81 -4.45
N LYS A 269 -29.77 7.46 -3.37
CA LYS A 269 -28.37 7.86 -3.19
C LYS A 269 -27.50 6.63 -3.40
N VAL A 270 -26.60 6.72 -4.38
CA VAL A 270 -25.48 5.80 -4.48
C VAL A 270 -24.73 5.95 -3.16
N ALA A 271 -24.67 4.88 -2.36
CA ALA A 271 -23.90 4.90 -1.14
C ALA A 271 -22.47 5.29 -1.52
N VAL A 272 -22.07 6.55 -1.25
CA VAL A 272 -20.67 6.97 -1.35
C VAL A 272 -19.94 5.97 -0.47
N ARG A 273 -19.14 5.08 -1.06
CA ARG A 273 -18.39 4.11 -0.25
C ARG A 273 -17.60 4.97 0.72
N ARG A 274 -17.64 4.69 2.02
CA ARG A 274 -17.05 5.60 3.02
C ARG A 274 -15.55 5.83 2.75
N GLU A 275 -14.90 4.86 2.10
CA GLU A 275 -13.52 4.93 1.62
C GLU A 275 -13.33 5.76 0.34
N ASP A 276 -14.37 6.03 -0.47
CA ASP A 276 -14.38 7.03 -1.58
C ASP A 276 -14.24 8.46 -1.11
N LYS A 277 -14.24 8.68 0.20
CA LYS A 277 -13.85 9.96 0.77
C LYS A 277 -12.33 10.05 0.77
N THR A 278 -11.82 11.07 0.12
CA THR A 278 -10.43 11.49 0.31
C THR A 278 -10.34 12.12 1.69
N ILE A 279 -9.23 11.89 2.41
CA ILE A 279 -8.93 12.65 3.62
C ILE A 279 -9.03 14.15 3.35
N ARG A 280 -9.42 14.91 4.38
CA ARG A 280 -9.47 16.37 4.25
C ARG A 280 -8.05 16.90 4.05
N GLN A 281 -7.93 18.06 3.41
CA GLN A 281 -6.66 18.78 3.40
C GLN A 281 -6.25 19.08 4.85
N PHE A 282 -4.97 18.87 5.15
CA PHE A 282 -4.41 19.04 6.47
C PHE A 282 -2.99 19.59 6.35
N THR A 283 -2.47 20.10 7.46
CA THR A 283 -1.10 20.59 7.59
C THR A 283 -0.50 19.94 8.81
N ILE A 284 0.77 19.53 8.72
CA ILE A 284 1.54 19.11 9.89
C ILE A 284 2.17 20.38 10.49
N PRO A 285 1.74 20.85 11.66
CA PRO A 285 2.35 22.02 12.28
C PRO A 285 3.79 21.69 12.71
N ALA A 286 4.72 22.61 12.47
CA ALA A 286 6.09 22.51 12.96
C ALA A 286 6.18 23.00 14.42
N GLN A 287 7.18 22.52 15.15
CA GLN A 287 7.50 23.01 16.48
C GLN A 287 7.90 24.51 16.43
N GLU A 288 7.24 25.35 17.25
CA GLU A 288 7.41 26.81 17.22
C GLU A 288 8.40 27.33 18.27
N ASP A 289 8.63 26.57 19.35
CA ASP A 289 9.48 26.95 20.49
C ASP A 289 10.99 26.87 20.21
N LEU A 290 11.40 26.42 19.02
CA LEU A 290 12.79 26.31 18.59
C LEU A 290 13.13 27.33 17.50
N VAL A 291 14.14 28.17 17.77
CA VAL A 291 14.59 29.24 16.87
C VAL A 291 15.74 28.78 15.96
N ASN A 292 16.66 27.96 16.47
CA ASN A 292 17.87 27.51 15.75
C ASN A 292 17.97 25.97 15.78
N GLU A 293 16.94 25.30 15.28
CA GLU A 293 16.94 23.84 15.17
C GLU A 293 17.81 23.38 13.99
N PHE A 294 18.68 22.42 14.26
CA PHE A 294 19.55 21.79 13.28
C PHE A 294 19.71 20.29 13.53
N LEU A 295 20.04 19.58 12.46
CA LEU A 295 20.52 18.21 12.45
C LEU A 295 21.80 18.15 11.62
N LYS A 296 22.86 17.62 12.21
CA LYS A 296 24.14 17.38 11.53
C LYS A 296 24.42 15.89 11.48
N ILE A 297 24.81 15.39 10.32
CA ILE A 297 25.21 14.00 10.10
C ILE A 297 26.63 14.02 9.53
N THR A 298 27.59 13.49 10.30
CA THR A 298 29.01 13.44 9.93
C THR A 298 29.45 12.06 9.45
N SER A 299 28.66 11.03 9.72
CA SER A 299 28.91 9.69 9.23
C SER A 299 27.63 8.87 9.24
N VAL A 300 27.59 7.85 8.37
CA VAL A 300 26.52 6.86 8.30
C VAL A 300 27.14 5.47 8.21
N THR A 301 26.53 4.50 8.90
CA THR A 301 26.86 3.09 8.72
C THR A 301 25.94 2.50 7.66
N VAL A 302 26.54 1.97 6.59
CA VAL A 302 25.85 1.24 5.52
C VAL A 302 26.24 -0.24 5.55
N MET A 303 25.36 -1.08 5.00
CA MET A 303 25.63 -2.49 4.80
C MET A 303 26.17 -2.70 3.39
N GLN A 304 27.45 -3.07 3.28
CA GLN A 304 28.12 -3.39 2.02
C GLN A 304 28.70 -4.81 2.10
N ASP A 305 28.35 -5.68 1.16
CA ASP A 305 28.77 -7.10 1.15
C ASP A 305 28.52 -7.85 2.48
N HIS A 306 27.37 -7.59 3.09
CA HIS A 306 26.97 -8.12 4.42
C HIS A 306 27.89 -7.70 5.58
N LYS A 307 28.67 -6.64 5.42
CA LYS A 307 29.50 -6.03 6.46
C LYS A 307 29.07 -4.58 6.70
N GLU A 308 29.14 -4.17 7.95
CA GLU A 308 28.94 -2.77 8.32
C GLU A 308 30.17 -1.96 7.90
N VAL A 309 29.95 -0.94 7.07
CA VAL A 309 30.96 0.02 6.65
C VAL A 309 30.48 1.41 7.06
N THR A 310 31.29 2.13 7.84
CA THR A 310 31.01 3.52 8.17
C THR A 310 31.61 4.42 7.09
N LYS A 311 30.77 5.23 6.47
CA LYS A 311 31.16 6.27 5.52
C LYS A 311 31.09 7.63 6.20
N ASP A 312 32.11 8.46 5.98
CA ASP A 312 32.10 9.85 6.42
C ASP A 312 31.28 10.69 5.43
N ILE A 313 30.30 11.43 5.95
CA ILE A 313 29.44 12.31 5.15
C ILE A 313 29.35 13.68 5.84
N ARG A 314 28.81 14.70 5.16
CA ARG A 314 28.58 16.01 5.76
C ARG A 314 27.24 16.56 5.32
N VAL A 315 26.21 16.15 6.04
CA VAL A 315 24.85 16.65 5.84
C VAL A 315 24.51 17.59 6.99
N PHE A 316 23.92 18.73 6.66
CA PHE A 316 23.45 19.72 7.62
C PHE A 316 22.05 20.18 7.22
N ILE A 317 21.06 19.86 8.06
CA ILE A 317 19.67 20.25 7.86
C ILE A 317 19.32 21.28 8.92
N GLU A 318 18.71 22.38 8.49
CA GLU A 318 18.12 23.41 9.35
C GLU A 318 16.60 23.48 9.13
N LYS A 319 15.91 24.30 9.91
CA LYS A 319 14.46 24.50 9.78
C LYS A 319 14.04 24.69 8.32
N ASN A 320 12.92 24.07 7.93
CA ASN A 320 12.36 24.12 6.58
C ASN A 320 13.29 23.50 5.50
N LYS A 321 14.19 22.59 5.88
CA LYS A 321 14.99 21.78 4.94
C LYS A 321 14.56 20.32 4.98
N HIS A 322 14.43 19.75 3.80
CA HIS A 322 14.00 18.36 3.60
C HIS A 322 15.12 17.53 2.98
N LEU A 323 15.50 16.45 3.67
CA LEU A 323 16.48 15.47 3.22
C LEU A 323 15.76 14.22 2.71
N LEU A 324 16.04 13.87 1.45
CA LEU A 324 15.68 12.57 0.89
C LEU A 324 16.86 11.61 1.07
N ILE A 325 16.59 10.43 1.61
CA ILE A 325 17.58 9.35 1.67
C ILE A 325 17.27 8.35 0.55
N VAL A 326 18.25 8.12 -0.32
CA VAL A 326 18.17 7.18 -1.44
C VAL A 326 19.23 6.10 -1.32
N GLY A 327 19.03 5.02 -2.07
CA GLY A 327 19.97 3.90 -2.14
C GLY A 327 19.25 2.55 -2.31
N PRO A 328 19.98 1.49 -2.67
CA PRO A 328 19.41 0.18 -2.95
C PRO A 328 18.78 -0.47 -1.71
N ASN A 329 17.94 -1.48 -1.94
CA ASN A 329 17.35 -2.27 -0.86
C ASN A 329 18.43 -3.06 -0.11
N GLY A 330 18.36 -3.05 1.22
CA GLY A 330 19.34 -3.72 2.07
C GLY A 330 20.62 -2.94 2.38
N ILE A 331 20.80 -1.72 1.84
CA ILE A 331 21.97 -0.87 2.17
C ILE A 331 21.95 -0.32 3.61
N GLY A 332 20.82 -0.42 4.30
CA GLY A 332 20.66 0.00 5.69
C GLY A 332 19.83 1.27 5.91
N LYS A 333 19.01 1.72 4.94
CA LYS A 333 18.11 2.90 5.07
C LYS A 333 17.27 2.87 6.36
N SER A 334 16.47 1.81 6.55
CA SER A 334 15.64 1.66 7.76
C SER A 334 16.46 1.50 9.03
N THR A 335 17.63 0.84 8.96
CA THR A 335 18.56 0.72 10.09
C THR A 335 19.11 2.09 10.51
N PHE A 336 19.44 2.95 9.54
CA PHE A 336 19.88 4.30 9.80
C PHE A 336 18.75 5.15 10.40
N ILE A 337 17.55 5.10 9.82
CA ILE A 337 16.34 5.72 10.40
C ILE A 337 16.10 5.26 11.84
N GLU A 338 16.17 3.97 12.11
CA GLU A 338 15.97 3.42 13.45
C GLU A 338 17.03 3.91 14.43
N SER A 339 18.29 3.99 14.00
CA SER A 339 19.36 4.55 14.82
C SER A 339 19.17 6.06 15.11
N LEU A 340 18.61 6.82 14.15
CA LEU A 340 18.26 8.22 14.34
C LEU A 340 17.15 8.39 15.38
N ILE A 341 16.08 7.61 15.26
CA ILE A 341 14.93 7.64 16.17
C ILE A 341 15.34 7.29 17.60
N ASN A 342 16.19 6.27 17.76
CA ASN A 342 16.66 5.81 19.06
C ASN A 342 17.80 6.65 19.65
N GLY A 343 18.31 7.64 18.91
CA GLY A 343 19.46 8.46 19.32
C GLY A 343 20.77 7.67 19.42
N THR A 344 20.87 6.51 18.76
CA THR A 344 22.06 5.64 18.74
C THR A 344 22.90 5.81 17.47
N ALA A 345 22.43 6.61 16.51
CA ALA A 345 23.15 6.91 15.29
C ALA A 345 24.51 7.57 15.57
N LYS A 346 25.59 6.92 15.12
CA LYS A 346 26.94 7.49 15.18
C LYS A 346 27.04 8.68 14.22
N GLY A 347 27.80 9.70 14.61
CA GLY A 347 28.01 10.88 13.76
C GLY A 347 26.80 11.81 13.63
N VAL A 348 25.73 11.59 14.39
CA VAL A 348 24.55 12.46 14.37
C VAL A 348 24.57 13.40 15.56
N THR A 349 24.30 14.69 15.32
CA THR A 349 24.12 15.71 16.36
C THR A 349 22.89 16.53 16.04
N MET A 350 21.99 16.66 17.01
CA MET A 350 20.71 17.35 16.86
C MET A 350 20.55 18.39 17.98
N SER A 351 19.86 19.50 17.71
CA SER A 351 19.55 20.48 18.75
C SER A 351 18.71 19.87 19.89
N PRO A 352 18.97 20.24 21.16
CA PRO A 352 18.20 19.74 22.29
C PRO A 352 16.76 20.27 22.23
N GLY A 353 15.81 19.46 22.70
CA GLY A 353 14.39 19.84 22.76
C GLY A 353 13.61 19.66 21.47
N ILE A 354 14.25 19.19 20.39
CA ILE A 354 13.54 18.82 19.15
C ILE A 354 12.62 17.64 19.43
N ARG A 355 11.35 17.84 19.08
CA ARG A 355 10.33 16.80 19.06
C ARG A 355 10.41 16.04 17.76
N VAL A 356 10.75 14.76 17.84
CA VAL A 356 10.86 13.88 16.68
C VAL A 356 9.53 13.17 16.44
N GLY A 357 8.89 13.46 15.30
CA GLY A 357 7.70 12.75 14.83
C GLY A 357 8.09 11.68 13.83
N THR A 358 7.58 10.47 14.00
CA THR A 358 8.00 9.30 13.20
C THR A 358 6.83 8.62 12.52
N TYR A 359 6.99 8.32 11.22
CA TYR A 359 6.15 7.39 10.48
C TYR A 359 7.02 6.21 10.08
N ARG A 360 6.71 5.03 10.61
CA ARG A 360 7.45 3.79 10.31
C ARG A 360 6.62 2.88 9.42
N GLN A 361 7.26 2.26 8.43
CA GLN A 361 6.63 1.29 7.52
C GLN A 361 5.92 0.14 8.27
N ASP A 362 6.50 -0.33 9.37
CA ASP A 362 5.98 -1.42 10.21
C ASP A 362 4.94 -0.98 11.25
N PHE A 363 4.64 0.32 11.34
CA PHE A 363 3.80 0.94 12.36
C PHE A 363 4.23 0.65 13.81
N SER A 364 5.50 0.33 14.04
CA SER A 364 6.02 0.04 15.40
C SER A 364 6.02 1.26 16.33
N SER A 365 5.81 2.47 15.78
CA SER A 365 5.54 3.67 16.58
C SER A 365 4.15 3.65 17.23
N LEU A 366 3.24 2.77 16.79
CA LEU A 366 1.90 2.65 17.33
C LEU A 366 1.81 1.50 18.33
N ASN A 367 1.21 1.75 19.49
CA ASN A 367 0.92 0.71 20.47
C ASN A 367 -0.33 -0.09 20.04
N PRO A 368 -0.23 -1.39 19.71
CA PRO A 368 -1.35 -2.17 19.20
C PRO A 368 -2.47 -2.38 20.23
N ASP A 369 -2.17 -2.27 21.52
CA ASP A 369 -3.12 -2.48 22.61
C ASP A 369 -3.94 -1.23 22.96
N GLU A 370 -3.44 -0.05 22.60
CA GLU A 370 -4.16 1.22 22.75
C GLU A 370 -5.33 1.30 21.75
N THR A 371 -6.41 1.93 22.17
CA THR A 371 -7.39 2.48 21.25
C THR A 371 -6.82 3.67 20.51
N VAL A 372 -7.38 3.98 19.34
CA VAL A 372 -6.96 5.17 18.58
C VAL A 372 -7.09 6.45 19.42
N TYR A 373 -8.18 6.58 20.18
CA TYR A 373 -8.41 7.71 21.07
C TYR A 373 -7.31 7.84 22.13
N GLU A 374 -6.95 6.74 22.81
CA GLU A 374 -5.90 6.72 23.83
C GLU A 374 -4.55 7.14 23.24
N SER A 375 -4.22 6.61 22.05
CA SER A 375 -2.97 6.92 21.39
C SER A 375 -2.87 8.39 20.96
N LEU A 376 -3.92 8.93 20.35
CA LEU A 376 -3.98 10.36 19.98
C LEU A 376 -3.98 11.27 21.22
N SER A 377 -4.66 10.86 22.30
CA SER A 377 -4.68 11.60 23.57
C SER A 377 -3.31 11.64 24.22
N ARG A 378 -2.58 10.52 24.21
CA ARG A 378 -1.21 10.43 24.71
C ARG A 378 -0.29 11.34 23.92
N THR A 379 -0.30 11.26 22.59
CA THR A 379 0.50 12.14 21.71
C THR A 379 0.23 13.62 21.96
N MET A 380 -1.03 14.03 22.06
CA MET A 380 -1.39 15.42 22.36
C MET A 380 -0.92 15.87 23.75
N LYS A 381 -1.04 14.99 24.76
CA LYS A 381 -0.60 15.28 26.13
C LYS A 381 0.92 15.45 26.20
N GLU A 382 1.68 14.59 25.53
CA GLU A 382 3.14 14.71 25.40
C GLU A 382 3.51 16.02 24.69
N ALA A 383 2.72 16.41 23.68
CA ALA A 383 2.98 17.58 22.86
C ALA A 383 2.65 18.92 23.53
N THR A 384 1.59 18.98 24.33
CA THR A 384 1.00 20.24 24.81
C THR A 384 0.87 20.30 26.34
N GLY A 385 1.14 19.20 27.03
CA GLY A 385 0.89 19.04 28.47
C GLY A 385 -0.58 18.86 28.84
N LYS A 386 -1.52 18.97 27.88
CA LYS A 386 -2.97 18.89 28.12
C LYS A 386 -3.65 18.00 27.07
N ILE A 387 -4.88 17.60 27.35
CA ILE A 387 -5.73 16.86 26.42
C ILE A 387 -6.90 17.77 26.02
N TYR A 388 -7.02 18.06 24.74
CA TYR A 388 -8.11 18.82 24.15
C TYR A 388 -8.97 17.88 23.28
N GLU A 389 -10.01 17.31 23.90
CA GLU A 389 -10.84 16.28 23.25
C GLU A 389 -11.45 16.74 21.92
N GLN A 390 -11.87 18.00 21.83
CA GLN A 390 -12.43 18.57 20.60
C GLN A 390 -11.41 18.56 19.46
N GLU A 391 -10.16 18.92 19.73
CA GLU A 391 -9.08 18.94 18.73
C GLU A 391 -8.72 17.52 18.27
N ILE A 392 -8.65 16.56 19.19
CA ILE A 392 -8.45 15.13 18.87
C ILE A 392 -9.55 14.64 17.92
N ARG A 393 -10.82 14.93 18.22
CA ARG A 393 -11.95 14.52 17.38
C ARG A 393 -11.93 15.20 16.01
N ILE A 394 -11.57 16.49 15.95
CA ILE A 394 -11.44 17.22 14.68
C ILE A 394 -10.35 16.58 13.82
N VAL A 395 -9.15 16.38 14.36
CA VAL A 395 -8.03 15.76 13.65
C VAL A 395 -8.39 14.34 13.20
N ALA A 396 -8.87 13.49 14.12
CA ALA A 396 -9.31 12.13 13.80
C ALA A 396 -10.33 12.10 12.64
N SER A 397 -11.34 12.98 12.69
CA SER A 397 -12.35 13.06 11.63
C SER A 397 -11.79 13.48 10.27
N GLY A 398 -10.75 14.33 10.26
CA GLY A 398 -10.04 14.74 9.04
C GLY A 398 -9.35 13.59 8.32
N PHE A 399 -8.86 12.62 9.10
CA PHE A 399 -8.25 11.37 8.66
C PHE A 399 -9.25 10.21 8.53
N LEU A 400 -10.55 10.50 8.47
CA LEU A 400 -11.62 9.49 8.35
C LEU A 400 -11.70 8.49 9.52
N ILE A 401 -11.07 8.82 10.66
CA ILE A 401 -11.17 8.08 11.92
C ILE A 401 -12.46 8.54 12.60
N THR A 402 -13.56 7.87 12.29
CA THR A 402 -14.90 8.18 12.83
C THR A 402 -15.12 7.55 14.21
N ASN A 403 -16.26 7.81 14.84
CA ASN A 403 -16.65 7.22 16.13
C ASN A 403 -16.60 5.68 16.15
N GLU A 404 -16.75 5.03 14.99
CA GLU A 404 -16.64 3.58 14.85
C GLU A 404 -15.21 3.08 15.09
N TYR A 405 -14.21 3.81 14.61
CA TYR A 405 -12.80 3.41 14.69
C TYR A 405 -12.04 4.05 15.84
N ILE A 406 -12.46 5.23 16.31
CA ILE A 406 -11.72 5.97 17.32
C ILE A 406 -11.56 5.21 18.65
N TYR A 407 -12.51 4.31 18.95
CA TYR A 407 -12.48 3.44 20.14
C TYR A 407 -12.02 2.01 19.82
N SER A 408 -11.67 1.72 18.57
CA SER A 408 -11.10 0.43 18.18
C SER A 408 -9.64 0.35 18.59
N LYS A 409 -9.17 -0.86 18.95
CA LYS A 409 -7.75 -1.11 19.20
C LYS A 409 -6.94 -0.96 17.91
N ILE A 410 -5.80 -0.30 18.00
CA ILE A 410 -4.91 -0.08 16.85
C ILE A 410 -4.53 -1.40 16.19
N GLY A 411 -4.28 -2.46 16.96
CA GLY A 411 -3.92 -3.78 16.44
C GLY A 411 -4.96 -4.38 15.49
N THR A 412 -6.23 -4.00 15.62
CA THR A 412 -7.34 -4.49 14.78
C THR A 412 -7.56 -3.71 13.49
N LEU A 413 -6.90 -2.55 13.35
CA LEU A 413 -7.02 -1.71 12.17
C LEU A 413 -6.30 -2.32 10.97
N SER A 414 -6.80 -2.02 9.77
CA SER A 414 -6.04 -2.26 8.54
C SER A 414 -4.76 -1.41 8.52
N GLU A 415 -3.77 -1.82 7.74
CA GLU A 415 -2.50 -1.10 7.60
C GLU A 415 -2.72 0.34 7.09
N GLY A 416 -3.63 0.54 6.13
CA GLY A 416 -3.99 1.89 5.66
C GLY A 416 -4.61 2.75 6.76
N GLN A 417 -5.48 2.18 7.60
CA GLN A 417 -6.03 2.88 8.76
C GLN A 417 -4.95 3.21 9.81
N LYS A 418 -4.00 2.30 10.06
CA LYS A 418 -2.84 2.58 10.92
C LYS A 418 -2.01 3.74 10.38
N GLY A 419 -1.78 3.80 9.07
CA GLY A 419 -1.12 4.93 8.43
C GLY A 419 -1.86 6.25 8.64
N LEU A 420 -3.19 6.27 8.50
CA LEU A 420 -3.99 7.46 8.80
C LEU A 420 -3.93 7.88 10.28
N VAL A 421 -3.87 6.91 11.21
CA VAL A 421 -3.65 7.19 12.64
C VAL A 421 -2.26 7.78 12.88
N ALA A 422 -1.22 7.27 12.22
CA ALA A 422 0.13 7.80 12.33
C ALA A 422 0.21 9.26 11.85
N PHE A 423 -0.41 9.60 10.71
CA PHE A 423 -0.49 11.00 10.28
C PHE A 423 -1.29 11.88 11.24
N ALA A 424 -2.39 11.37 11.81
CA ALA A 424 -3.14 12.09 12.84
C ALA A 424 -2.28 12.37 14.08
N GLN A 425 -1.43 11.41 14.50
CA GLN A 425 -0.46 11.64 15.57
C GLN A 425 0.52 12.75 15.21
N LEU A 426 1.09 12.76 14.00
CA LEU A 426 2.03 13.82 13.58
C LEU A 426 1.39 15.21 13.64
N VAL A 427 0.13 15.35 13.24
CA VAL A 427 -0.62 16.62 13.33
C VAL A 427 -0.78 17.08 14.78
N LEU A 428 -1.13 16.18 15.70
CA LEU A 428 -1.27 16.49 17.13
C LEU A 428 0.08 16.70 17.83
N GLN A 429 1.11 16.00 17.35
CA GLN A 429 2.44 16.01 17.92
C GLN A 429 3.16 17.32 17.67
N LYS A 430 2.93 17.99 16.52
CA LYS A 430 3.63 19.23 16.14
C LYS A 430 5.17 19.09 16.19
N PRO A 431 5.75 18.13 15.45
CA PRO A 431 7.18 17.82 15.52
C PRO A 431 8.05 18.97 15.00
N GLY A 432 9.30 19.04 15.47
CA GLY A 432 10.35 19.88 14.88
C GLY A 432 11.12 19.12 13.80
N LEU A 433 11.31 17.80 14.00
CA LEU A 433 11.89 16.88 13.03
C LEU A 433 10.87 15.79 12.66
N LEU A 434 10.55 15.67 11.37
CA LEU A 434 9.81 14.54 10.82
C LEU A 434 10.77 13.50 10.26
N ILE A 435 10.55 12.23 10.61
CA ILE A 435 11.24 11.09 10.02
C ILE A 435 10.20 10.15 9.45
N LEU A 436 10.24 9.92 8.14
CA LEU A 436 9.24 9.15 7.40
C LEU A 436 9.93 8.01 6.63
N ASP A 437 9.58 6.77 6.96
CA ASP A 437 10.06 5.57 6.28
C ASP A 437 8.93 4.96 5.44
N GLU A 438 9.01 5.12 4.11
CA GLU A 438 8.04 4.65 3.12
C GLU A 438 6.57 4.97 3.46
N PRO A 439 6.18 6.25 3.65
CA PRO A 439 4.82 6.62 4.04
C PRO A 439 3.77 6.40 2.95
N THR A 440 4.18 6.13 1.72
CA THR A 440 3.30 5.72 0.62
C THR A 440 2.81 4.30 0.80
N ASN A 441 3.58 3.44 1.46
CA ASN A 441 3.23 2.04 1.66
C ASN A 441 1.96 1.94 2.49
N HIS A 442 1.08 1.03 2.08
CA HIS A 442 -0.20 0.74 2.73
C HIS A 442 -1.26 1.86 2.65
N ILE A 443 -0.92 3.06 2.15
CA ILE A 443 -1.87 4.16 1.97
C ILE A 443 -2.60 4.04 0.64
N ASN A 444 -3.91 4.28 0.65
CA ASN A 444 -4.71 4.32 -0.57
C ASN A 444 -4.28 5.51 -1.44
N PHE A 445 -4.03 5.26 -2.73
CA PHE A 445 -3.54 6.25 -3.71
C PHE A 445 -4.30 7.59 -3.68
N ARG A 446 -5.61 7.57 -3.40
CA ARG A 446 -6.44 8.79 -3.34
C ARG A 446 -6.04 9.76 -2.23
N HIS A 447 -5.34 9.30 -1.20
CA HIS A 447 -4.86 10.12 -0.09
C HIS A 447 -3.47 10.69 -0.37
N LEU A 448 -2.70 10.06 -1.25
CA LEU A 448 -1.30 10.42 -1.52
C LEU A 448 -1.14 11.89 -1.94
N PRO A 449 -1.97 12.48 -2.82
CA PRO A 449 -1.80 13.90 -3.16
C PRO A 449 -1.99 14.84 -1.96
N ARG A 450 -2.87 14.50 -1.01
CA ARG A 450 -3.09 15.30 0.20
C ARG A 450 -1.95 15.17 1.20
N ILE A 451 -1.37 13.97 1.30
CA ILE A 451 -0.21 13.72 2.15
C ILE A 451 1.01 14.41 1.54
N ALA A 452 1.27 14.25 0.24
CA ALA A 452 2.37 14.89 -0.47
C ALA A 452 2.34 16.40 -0.28
N GLN A 453 1.17 17.02 -0.47
CA GLN A 453 0.98 18.45 -0.21
C GLN A 453 1.31 18.84 1.23
N ALA A 454 0.84 18.08 2.24
CA ALA A 454 1.12 18.39 3.63
C ALA A 454 2.61 18.25 4.00
N LEU A 455 3.33 17.35 3.32
CA LEU A 455 4.78 17.17 3.47
C LEU A 455 5.58 18.26 2.74
N ASP A 456 5.13 18.68 1.55
CA ASP A 456 5.72 19.79 0.79
C ASP A 456 5.64 21.12 1.57
N GLU A 457 4.48 21.37 2.19
CA GLU A 457 4.20 22.59 2.97
C GLU A 457 4.80 22.55 4.39
N TYR A 458 5.39 21.42 4.81
CA TYR A 458 5.94 21.27 6.15
C TYR A 458 7.13 22.22 6.38
N LYS A 459 7.14 22.89 7.54
CA LYS A 459 8.11 23.96 7.85
C LYS A 459 9.22 23.56 8.83
N GLY A 460 9.16 22.34 9.37
CA GLY A 460 10.22 21.80 10.23
C GLY A 460 11.32 21.15 9.40
N MET A 461 12.20 20.42 10.07
CA MET A 461 13.17 19.55 9.40
C MET A 461 12.51 18.23 9.00
N MET A 462 12.78 17.72 7.81
CA MET A 462 12.24 16.42 7.37
C MET A 462 13.35 15.52 6.86
N ILE A 463 13.33 14.26 7.29
CA ILE A 463 14.07 13.16 6.70
C ILE A 463 13.03 12.18 6.15
N PHE A 464 13.20 11.79 4.90
CA PHE A 464 12.20 11.00 4.20
C PHE A 464 12.87 9.95 3.32
N VAL A 465 12.35 8.73 3.38
CA VAL A 465 12.69 7.62 2.47
C VAL A 465 11.43 7.26 1.73
N SER A 466 11.50 7.24 0.39
CA SER A 466 10.47 6.60 -0.43
C SER A 466 11.02 6.08 -1.74
N HIS A 467 10.49 4.94 -2.16
CA HIS A 467 10.75 4.32 -3.45
C HIS A 467 9.75 4.72 -4.55
N VAL A 468 8.83 5.65 -4.29
CA VAL A 468 7.78 6.07 -5.26
C VAL A 468 8.13 7.43 -5.89
N PRO A 469 8.71 7.48 -7.10
CA PRO A 469 9.22 8.72 -7.69
C PRO A 469 8.16 9.80 -7.86
N GLU A 470 6.93 9.44 -8.25
CA GLU A 470 5.85 10.40 -8.49
C GLU A 470 5.36 11.07 -7.20
N PHE A 471 5.48 10.37 -6.07
CA PHE A 471 5.16 10.92 -4.76
C PHE A 471 6.29 11.83 -4.26
N VAL A 472 7.55 11.41 -4.43
CA VAL A 472 8.74 12.22 -4.11
C VAL A 472 8.74 13.52 -4.92
N ALA A 473 8.38 13.45 -6.21
CA ALA A 473 8.34 14.61 -7.11
C ALA A 473 7.31 15.69 -6.72
N GLN A 474 6.34 15.35 -5.87
CA GLN A 474 5.35 16.31 -5.34
C GLN A 474 5.82 17.03 -4.07
N ILE A 475 7.00 16.68 -3.54
CA ILE A 475 7.53 17.19 -2.29
C ILE A 475 8.82 17.93 -2.59
N ARG A 476 8.96 19.16 -2.07
CA ARG A 476 10.23 19.89 -2.12
C ARG A 476 11.29 19.10 -1.36
N ILE A 477 12.36 18.72 -2.06
CA ILE A 477 13.56 18.12 -1.49
C ILE A 477 14.70 19.14 -1.60
N ASP A 478 15.36 19.44 -0.48
CA ASP A 478 16.45 20.41 -0.41
C ASP A 478 17.83 19.73 -0.48
N GLU A 479 17.96 18.54 0.08
CA GLU A 479 19.18 17.72 0.02
C GLU A 479 18.85 16.26 -0.25
N VAL A 480 19.78 15.57 -0.91
CA VAL A 480 19.71 14.13 -1.17
C VAL A 480 20.94 13.48 -0.56
N LEU A 481 20.73 12.48 0.29
CA LEU A 481 21.76 11.59 0.79
C LEU A 481 21.62 10.24 0.08
N ASP A 482 22.50 9.99 -0.88
CA ASP A 482 22.67 8.66 -1.46
C ASP A 482 23.58 7.83 -0.54
N LEU A 483 23.10 6.67 -0.10
CA LEU A 483 23.88 5.76 0.72
C LEU A 483 24.85 4.89 -0.11
N GLU A 484 24.64 4.80 -1.42
CA GLU A 484 25.50 4.04 -2.33
C GLU A 484 26.82 4.78 -2.63
N GLU A 485 26.75 6.11 -2.77
CA GLU A 485 27.90 7.02 -2.89
C GLU A 485 28.59 7.26 -1.54
#